data_AF-A0A5N4DK87-F1
#
_entry.id   AF-A0A5N4DK87-F1
#
_cell.length_a   1.000
_cell.length_b   1.000
_cell.length_c   1.000
_cell.angle_alpha   90.00
_cell.angle_beta   90.00
_cell.angle_gamma   90.00
#
_symmetry.space_group_name_H-M   'P 1'
#
loop_
_entity.id
_entity.type
_entity.pdbx_description
1 polymer ?
#
loop_
_entity_poly.entity_id
_entity_poly.type
_entity_poly.pdbx_seq_one_letter_code
_entity_poly.pdbx_strand_id
1 'polypeptide(L)'
;MATKDPTAVERANLLNMAKLSIKGLIESALSFGRTLDSDYPPLQQFFVVMEHCLKHGLKVRKSFLSYNKTIWGPLELVEKLYPEAEEIGASVRDLPGLKTPLGRARAWLRLALMQKKMADYLRCLIIQRDLLRDPL
;
A
#
# COMPACT_ATOMS: atom_id res chain seq x y z
N MET A 1 22.55 -29.41 -1.35
CA MET A 1 21.30 -28.79 -0.89
C MET A 1 20.98 -27.62 -1.82
N ALA A 2 19.82 -27.59 -2.48
CA ALA A 2 19.44 -26.46 -3.33
C ALA A 2 19.20 -25.23 -2.44
N THR A 3 19.93 -24.15 -2.70
CA THR A 3 19.74 -22.86 -2.03
C THR A 3 18.37 -22.31 -2.45
N LYS A 4 17.50 -22.02 -1.48
CA LYS A 4 16.22 -21.38 -1.76
C LYS A 4 16.47 -20.01 -2.39
N ASP A 5 15.75 -19.68 -3.47
CA ASP A 5 15.78 -18.34 -4.08
C ASP A 5 15.57 -17.26 -3.00
N PRO A 6 16.56 -16.38 -2.75
CA PRO A 6 16.45 -15.33 -1.73
C PRO A 6 15.20 -14.47 -1.88
N THR A 7 14.77 -14.21 -3.12
CA THR A 7 13.56 -13.42 -3.41
C THR A 7 12.28 -14.16 -3.02
N ALA A 8 12.23 -15.48 -3.23
CA ALA A 8 11.12 -16.30 -2.77
C ALA A 8 11.04 -16.35 -1.24
N VAL A 9 12.19 -16.41 -0.55
CA VAL A 9 12.26 -16.36 0.91
C VAL A 9 11.76 -15.00 1.44
N GLU A 10 12.22 -13.90 0.84
CA GLU A 10 11.78 -12.55 1.23
C GLU A 10 10.27 -12.37 1.04
N ARG A 11 9.71 -12.81 -0.09
CA ARG A 11 8.25 -12.80 -0.33
C ARG A 11 7.48 -13.59 0.71
N ALA A 12 7.97 -14.78 1.08
CA ALA A 12 7.33 -15.60 2.11
C ALA A 12 7.35 -14.90 3.48
N ASN A 13 8.46 -14.25 3.82
CA ASN A 13 8.59 -13.49 5.07
C ASN A 13 7.64 -12.28 5.11
N LEU A 14 7.58 -11.50 4.03
CA LEU A 14 6.63 -10.38 3.90
C LEU A 14 5.19 -10.85 4.03
N LEU A 15 4.82 -11.97 3.37
CA LEU A 15 3.49 -12.55 3.48
C LEU A 15 3.16 -12.97 4.92
N ASN A 16 4.11 -13.58 5.62
CA ASN A 16 3.90 -13.99 7.02
C ASN A 16 3.76 -12.78 7.94
N MET A 17 4.59 -11.74 7.76
CA MET A 17 4.46 -10.48 8.50
C MET A 17 3.11 -9.81 8.25
N ALA A 18 2.65 -9.78 6.99
CA ALA A 18 1.33 -9.24 6.64
C ALA A 18 0.20 -10.02 7.32
N LYS A 19 0.23 -11.36 7.28
CA LYS A 19 -0.77 -12.21 7.96
C LYS A 19 -0.81 -11.94 9.46
N LEU A 20 0.35 -11.91 10.12
CA LEU A 20 0.44 -11.64 11.56
C LEU A 20 -0.05 -10.24 11.91
N SER A 21 0.34 -9.23 11.12
CA SER A 21 -0.07 -7.84 11.36
C SER A 21 -1.57 -7.64 11.16
N ILE A 22 -2.17 -8.26 10.14
CA ILE A 22 -3.61 -8.19 9.88
C ILE A 22 -4.38 -8.87 11.02
N LYS A 23 -3.98 -10.09 11.39
CA LYS A 23 -4.59 -10.84 12.50
C LYS A 23 -4.52 -10.03 13.80
N GLY A 24 -3.33 -9.57 14.17
CA GLY A 24 -3.12 -8.80 15.40
C GLY A 24 -3.89 -7.49 15.42
N LEU A 25 -3.98 -6.77 14.29
CA LEU A 25 -4.80 -5.56 14.20
C LEU A 25 -6.28 -5.87 14.42
N ILE A 26 -6.83 -6.91 13.79
CA ILE A 26 -8.24 -7.29 13.93
C ILE A 26 -8.55 -7.70 15.38
N GLU A 27 -7.78 -8.62 15.95
CA GLU A 27 -7.99 -9.10 17.33
C GLU A 27 -7.91 -7.94 18.33
N SER A 28 -6.91 -7.08 18.18
CA SER A 28 -6.70 -5.93 19.05
C SER A 28 -7.82 -4.88 18.90
N ALA A 29 -8.25 -4.59 17.66
CA ALA A 29 -9.33 -3.63 17.41
C ALA A 29 -10.68 -4.12 17.94
N LEU A 30 -10.98 -5.41 17.80
CA LEU A 30 -12.21 -6.01 18.35
C LEU A 30 -12.25 -5.94 19.88
N SER A 31 -11.10 -6.14 20.54
CA SER A 31 -10.97 -5.99 22.00
C SER A 31 -11.09 -4.53 22.46
N PHE A 32 -10.58 -3.58 21.68
CA PHE A 32 -10.58 -2.16 22.02
C PHE A 32 -11.97 -1.50 21.92
N GLY A 33 -12.82 -1.95 20.99
CA GLY A 33 -14.24 -1.59 20.93
C GLY A 33 -14.57 -0.12 20.59
N ARG A 34 -13.58 0.68 20.19
CA ARG A 34 -13.75 2.09 19.77
C ARG A 34 -13.02 2.37 18.46
N THR A 35 -13.30 3.54 17.86
CA THR A 35 -12.60 3.99 16.65
C THR A 35 -11.09 4.06 16.91
N LEU A 36 -10.32 3.53 15.96
CA LEU A 36 -8.85 3.57 15.99
C LEU A 36 -8.37 4.93 15.50
N ASP A 37 -7.42 5.53 16.22
CA ASP A 37 -6.74 6.76 15.84
C ASP A 37 -5.39 6.48 15.19
N SER A 38 -4.69 7.54 14.77
CA SER A 38 -3.35 7.46 14.16
C SER A 38 -2.27 6.91 15.10
N ASP A 39 -2.55 6.89 16.38
CA ASP A 39 -1.58 6.67 17.46
C ASP A 39 -1.62 5.22 17.91
N TYR A 40 -2.65 4.48 17.46
CA TYR A 40 -2.87 3.07 17.74
C TYR A 40 -1.75 2.18 17.18
N PRO A 41 -0.90 1.58 18.03
CA PRO A 41 0.31 0.89 17.56
C PRO A 41 0.05 -0.29 16.60
N PRO A 42 -0.97 -1.16 16.81
CA PRO A 42 -1.29 -2.21 15.84
C PRO A 42 -1.65 -1.67 14.44
N LEU A 43 -2.27 -0.50 14.39
CA LEU A 43 -2.63 0.15 13.12
C LEU A 43 -1.39 0.74 12.44
N GLN A 44 -0.49 1.37 13.20
CA GLN A 44 0.79 1.84 12.68
C GLN A 44 1.62 0.70 12.10
N GLN A 45 1.72 -0.42 12.83
CA GLN A 45 2.43 -1.62 12.38
C GLN A 45 1.84 -2.16 11.07
N PHE A 46 0.51 -2.21 10.95
CA PHE A 46 -0.16 -2.61 9.72
C PHE A 46 0.25 -1.76 8.52
N PHE A 47 0.25 -0.42 8.66
CA PHE A 47 0.68 0.45 7.56
C PHE A 47 2.16 0.29 7.21
N VAL A 48 3.03 0.09 8.20
CA VAL A 48 4.46 -0.17 7.95
C VAL A 48 4.63 -1.47 7.16
N VAL A 49 3.98 -2.56 7.57
CA VAL A 49 4.08 -3.85 6.87
C VAL A 49 3.50 -3.75 5.45
N MET A 50 2.36 -3.08 5.27
CA MET A 50 1.77 -2.88 3.95
C MET A 50 2.70 -2.08 3.02
N GLU A 51 3.34 -1.04 3.52
CA GLU A 51 4.33 -0.26 2.75
C GLU A 51 5.51 -1.15 2.29
N HIS A 52 6.00 -2.04 3.16
CA HIS A 52 7.07 -2.99 2.78
C HIS A 52 6.59 -3.97 1.71
N CYS A 53 5.38 -4.51 1.84
CA CYS A 53 4.79 -5.38 0.83
C CYS A 53 4.68 -4.68 -0.54
N LEU A 54 4.21 -3.42 -0.56
CA LEU A 54 4.04 -2.65 -1.80
C LEU A 54 5.37 -2.22 -2.43
N LYS A 55 6.40 -1.97 -1.61
CA LYS A 55 7.75 -1.62 -2.09
C LYS A 55 8.48 -2.81 -2.70
N HIS A 56 8.19 -4.03 -2.23
CA HIS A 56 8.89 -5.22 -2.67
C HIS A 56 8.68 -5.47 -4.18
N GLY A 57 9.79 -5.57 -4.92
CA GLY A 57 9.76 -5.85 -6.36
C GLY A 57 9.45 -4.64 -7.25
N LEU A 58 9.31 -3.43 -6.69
CA LEU A 58 9.21 -2.21 -7.50
C LEU A 58 10.51 -2.02 -8.31
N LYS A 59 10.39 -2.11 -9.63
CA LYS A 59 11.50 -1.84 -10.54
C LYS A 59 11.74 -0.34 -10.64
N VAL A 60 13.01 0.04 -10.69
CA VAL A 60 13.43 1.43 -10.89
C VAL A 60 13.17 1.82 -12.34
N ARG A 61 12.19 2.68 -12.61
CA ARG A 61 12.14 3.38 -13.89
C ARG A 61 13.23 4.45 -13.90
N LYS A 62 14.29 4.27 -14.70
CA LYS A 62 15.19 5.37 -15.07
C LYS A 62 14.51 6.17 -16.19
N SER A 63 13.66 7.13 -15.82
CA SER A 63 13.26 8.18 -16.77
C SER A 63 14.09 9.43 -16.46
N PHE A 64 14.55 10.12 -17.51
CA PHE A 64 15.44 11.29 -17.44
C PHE A 64 14.89 12.43 -16.55
N LEU A 65 13.59 12.40 -16.22
CA LEU A 65 12.89 13.40 -15.41
C LEU A 65 12.18 12.85 -14.15
N SER A 66 12.19 11.54 -13.89
CA SER A 66 11.44 10.96 -12.76
C SER A 66 12.31 10.01 -11.94
N TYR A 67 12.78 10.50 -10.80
CA TYR A 67 13.57 9.77 -9.80
C TYR A 67 12.70 9.12 -8.71
N ASN A 68 11.40 8.90 -8.93
CA ASN A 68 10.52 8.50 -7.85
C ASN A 68 10.25 6.98 -7.81
N LYS A 69 11.15 6.25 -7.14
CA LYS A 69 10.87 4.90 -6.59
C LYS A 69 9.81 5.00 -5.49
N THR A 70 8.56 5.25 -5.83
CA THR A 70 7.51 5.31 -4.81
C THR A 70 6.35 4.44 -5.19
N ILE A 71 5.73 3.87 -4.16
CA ILE A 71 4.47 3.11 -4.26
C ILE A 71 3.30 3.98 -4.76
N TRP A 72 3.49 5.29 -4.92
CA TRP A 72 2.44 6.22 -5.38
C TRP A 72 1.98 5.96 -6.82
N GLY A 73 2.92 5.75 -7.76
CA GLY A 73 2.58 5.53 -9.17
C GLY A 73 1.61 4.34 -9.38
N PRO A 74 1.87 3.16 -8.78
CA PRO A 74 0.90 2.07 -8.78
C PRO A 74 -0.46 2.43 -8.17
N LEU A 75 -0.49 3.21 -7.09
CA LEU A 75 -1.76 3.60 -6.44
C LEU A 75 -2.57 4.58 -7.29
N GLU A 76 -1.92 5.48 -8.03
CA GLU A 76 -2.59 6.37 -9.00
C GLU A 76 -3.32 5.59 -10.11
N LEU A 77 -2.87 4.37 -10.45
CA LEU A 77 -3.57 3.53 -11.43
C LEU A 77 -4.91 3.01 -10.91
N VAL A 78 -5.09 2.90 -9.59
CA VAL A 78 -6.37 2.47 -9.01
C VAL A 78 -7.48 3.45 -9.41
N GLU A 79 -7.21 4.76 -9.40
CA GLU A 79 -8.18 5.81 -9.75
C GLU A 79 -8.73 5.62 -11.17
N LYS A 80 -7.91 5.15 -12.11
CA LYS A 80 -8.32 4.90 -13.50
C LYS A 80 -9.24 3.69 -13.64
N LEU A 81 -9.18 2.76 -12.70
CA LEU A 81 -9.84 1.47 -12.76
C LEU A 81 -11.05 1.38 -11.81
N TYR A 82 -11.09 2.24 -10.80
CA TYR A 82 -12.10 2.27 -9.76
C TYR A 82 -12.49 3.73 -9.51
N PRO A 83 -13.61 4.22 -10.09
CA PRO A 83 -14.04 5.62 -9.95
C PRO A 83 -14.15 6.09 -8.49
N GLU A 84 -14.55 5.20 -7.58
CA GLU A 84 -14.62 5.52 -6.13
C GLU A 84 -13.25 5.90 -5.54
N ALA A 85 -12.14 5.46 -6.13
CA ALA A 85 -10.79 5.80 -5.68
C ALA A 85 -10.35 7.21 -6.13
N GLU A 86 -11.06 7.84 -7.07
CA GLU A 86 -10.77 9.21 -7.51
C GLU A 86 -10.89 10.22 -6.36
N GLU A 87 -11.89 10.05 -5.49
CA GLU A 87 -12.14 10.92 -4.33
C GLU A 87 -10.93 10.94 -3.38
N ILE A 88 -10.40 9.77 -3.03
CA ILE A 88 -9.22 9.68 -2.16
C ILE A 88 -7.96 10.15 -2.88
N GLY A 89 -7.87 9.94 -4.19
CA GLY A 89 -6.81 10.45 -5.05
C GLY A 89 -6.72 11.98 -5.03
N ALA A 90 -7.85 12.65 -5.25
CA ALA A 90 -7.97 14.09 -5.16
C ALA A 90 -7.62 14.58 -3.74
N SER A 91 -8.19 13.94 -2.72
CA SER A 91 -7.95 14.29 -1.32
C SER A 91 -6.47 14.29 -0.94
N VAL A 92 -5.67 13.31 -1.39
CA VAL A 92 -4.24 13.27 -1.09
C VAL A 92 -3.40 14.24 -1.91
N ARG A 93 -3.85 14.62 -3.11
CA ARG A 93 -3.20 15.65 -3.92
C ARG A 93 -3.39 17.03 -3.32
N ASP A 94 -4.57 17.28 -2.77
CA ASP A 94 -4.98 18.58 -2.23
C ASP A 94 -4.62 18.76 -0.75
N LEU A 95 -4.16 17.69 -0.06
CA LEU A 95 -3.86 17.73 1.36
C LEU A 95 -2.71 18.72 1.67
N PRO A 96 -2.95 19.79 2.46
CA PRO A 96 -1.93 20.74 2.82
C PRO A 96 -0.77 20.07 3.58
N GLY A 97 0.46 20.43 3.21
CA GLY A 97 1.68 19.88 3.82
C GLY A 97 2.17 18.55 3.22
N LEU A 98 1.40 17.89 2.36
CA LEU A 98 1.78 16.61 1.76
C LEU A 98 2.56 16.79 0.44
N LYS A 99 3.88 16.96 0.57
CA LYS A 99 4.75 17.34 -0.57
C LYS A 99 5.40 16.15 -1.30
N THR A 100 5.51 14.99 -0.66
CA THR A 100 6.27 13.86 -1.20
C THR A 100 5.35 12.77 -1.76
N PRO A 101 5.72 12.08 -2.86
CA PRO A 101 4.91 10.97 -3.37
C PRO A 101 4.76 9.82 -2.36
N LEU A 102 5.80 9.54 -1.57
CA LEU A 102 5.67 8.57 -0.47
C LEU A 102 4.67 9.02 0.60
N GLY A 103 4.65 10.32 0.93
CA GLY A 103 3.64 10.91 1.80
C GLY A 103 2.23 10.71 1.23
N ARG A 104 2.03 11.00 -0.06
CA ARG A 104 0.75 10.78 -0.77
C ARG A 104 0.30 9.34 -0.70
N ALA A 105 1.19 8.38 -0.99
CA ALA A 105 0.87 6.97 -0.87
C ALA A 105 0.47 6.57 0.56
N ARG A 106 1.17 7.09 1.58
CA ARG A 106 0.84 6.84 3.00
C ARG A 106 -0.53 7.41 3.38
N ALA A 107 -0.87 8.61 2.91
CA ALA A 107 -2.18 9.20 3.14
C ALA A 107 -3.27 8.41 2.42
N TRP A 108 -3.00 8.00 1.18
CA TRP A 108 -3.94 7.24 0.36
C TRP A 108 -4.28 5.89 1.00
N LEU A 109 -3.29 5.16 1.52
CA LEU A 109 -3.52 3.91 2.24
C LEU A 109 -4.39 4.12 3.49
N ARG A 110 -4.22 5.23 4.21
CA ARG A 110 -5.06 5.55 5.37
C ARG A 110 -6.49 5.81 4.96
N LEU A 111 -6.71 6.63 3.93
CA LEU A 111 -8.04 6.95 3.41
C LEU A 111 -8.75 5.69 2.86
N ALA A 112 -8.05 4.86 2.09
CA ALA A 112 -8.56 3.60 1.58
C ALA A 112 -8.99 2.63 2.71
N LEU A 113 -8.24 2.60 3.83
CA LEU A 113 -8.61 1.82 5.00
C LEU A 113 -9.82 2.42 5.71
N MET A 114 -9.88 3.74 5.87
CA MET A 114 -11.00 4.45 6.48
C MET A 114 -12.31 4.20 5.70
N GLN A 115 -12.24 4.22 4.37
CA GLN A 115 -13.36 3.86 3.48
C GLN A 115 -13.70 2.36 3.46
N LYS A 116 -12.92 1.51 4.13
CA LYS A 116 -13.08 0.04 4.13
C LYS A 116 -12.93 -0.61 2.75
N LYS A 117 -12.24 0.05 1.82
CA LYS A 117 -12.08 -0.39 0.41
C LYS A 117 -10.66 -0.81 0.04
N MET A 118 -9.70 -0.73 0.97
CA MET A 118 -8.29 -1.07 0.71
C MET A 118 -8.12 -2.45 0.05
N ALA A 119 -8.84 -3.47 0.52
CA ALA A 119 -8.72 -4.82 -0.05
C ALA A 119 -9.14 -4.86 -1.52
N ASP A 120 -10.22 -4.17 -1.88
CA ASP A 120 -10.74 -4.09 -3.25
C ASP A 120 -9.74 -3.38 -4.17
N TYR A 121 -9.19 -2.26 -3.71
CA TYR A 121 -8.20 -1.51 -4.48
C TYR A 121 -6.89 -2.27 -4.68
N LEU A 122 -6.37 -2.93 -3.64
CA LEU A 122 -5.16 -3.74 -3.78
C LEU A 122 -5.39 -4.96 -4.68
N ARG A 123 -6.59 -5.57 -4.63
CA ARG A 123 -6.98 -6.64 -5.54
C ARG A 123 -7.00 -6.16 -6.99
N CYS A 124 -7.49 -4.94 -7.23
CA CYS A 124 -7.48 -4.32 -8.55
C CYS A 124 -6.06 -4.27 -9.15
N LEU A 125 -5.07 -3.83 -8.36
CA LEU A 125 -3.66 -3.79 -8.79
C LEU A 125 -3.08 -5.17 -9.11
N ILE A 126 -3.48 -6.20 -8.35
CA ILE A 126 -3.06 -7.59 -8.60
C ILE A 126 -3.65 -8.12 -9.90
N ILE A 127 -4.92 -7.83 -10.17
CA ILE A 127 -5.61 -8.24 -11.40
C ILE A 127 -5.00 -7.54 -12.61
N GLN A 128 -4.73 -6.24 -12.49
CA GLN A 128 -4.18 -5.39 -13.55
C GLN A 128 -2.65 -5.36 -13.56
N ARG A 129 -2.01 -6.45 -13.13
CA ARG A 129 -0.54 -6.54 -12.99
C ARG A 129 0.24 -6.21 -14.26
N ASP A 130 -0.39 -6.33 -15.43
CA ASP A 130 0.25 -6.06 -16.71
C ASP A 130 0.45 -4.54 -16.90
N LEU A 131 -0.49 -3.71 -16.40
CA LEU A 131 -0.31 -2.25 -16.34
C LEU A 131 0.83 -1.83 -15.40
N LEU A 132 1.16 -2.67 -14.42
CA LEU A 132 2.30 -2.46 -13.52
C LEU A 132 3.64 -2.88 -14.14
N ARG A 133 3.61 -3.71 -15.20
CA ARG A 133 4.82 -4.16 -15.90
C ARG A 133 5.26 -3.15 -16.94
N ASP A 134 4.31 -2.54 -17.66
CA ASP A 134 4.56 -1.48 -18.63
C ASP A 134 3.47 -0.39 -18.56
N PRO A 135 3.75 0.73 -17.88
CA PRO A 135 2.94 1.92 -18.05
C PRO A 135 3.17 2.50 -19.45
N LEU A 136 2.11 2.61 -20.26
CA LEU A 136 2.08 3.44 -21.47
C LEU A 136 2.73 4.82 -21.21
#